data_AF-A0A2N1REK7-F1
#
_entry.id   AF-A0A2N1REK7-F1
#
_cell.length_a   1.000
_cell.length_b   1.000
_cell.length_c   1.000
_cell.angle_alpha   90.00
_cell.angle_beta   90.00
_cell.angle_gamma   90.00
#
_symmetry.space_group_name_H-M   'P 1'
#
loop_
_entity.id
_entity.type
_entity.pdbx_description
1 polymer ?
#
loop_
_entity_poly.entity_id
_entity_poly.type
_entity_poly.pdbx_seq_one_letter_code
_entity_poly.pdbx_strand_id
1 'polypeptide(L)'
;MTKRNRIVVFSAAVLAFCVIITSLVWVVGLQRDKMASTSEYLTLGAVLVCSLASVGIVYVLRVRTTRYEKLLNQEFLREYQLVKESLGGSTLSSYQKKEVLEDVLDLLVSAQRDGKAVGAVVVDPVAFAQDIIASYLKPTRAAVLRFCDSILAFVLFTLGLQLVLWVENRGNGFFNIGMDTSMVLLLGLVSFLVLPLTKGLATKRNPWLYLFPVAFGVVYVLLAELSRKNLYHLVWVRTWLDGTIKIIPSARVLVVFLAAIPGLILIKQLLRRHLRA
;
A
#
# COMPACT_ATOMS: atom_id res chain seq x y z
N MET A 1 19.66 -3.71 11.34
CA MET A 1 18.75 -3.41 10.20
C MET A 1 18.76 -4.62 9.26
N THR A 2 17.62 -5.29 9.05
CA THR A 2 17.55 -6.51 8.21
C THR A 2 17.82 -6.20 6.74
N LYS A 3 18.28 -7.18 5.94
CA LYS A 3 18.49 -7.04 4.49
C LYS A 3 17.23 -6.51 3.79
N ARG A 4 16.03 -6.96 4.21
CA ARG A 4 14.76 -6.49 3.66
C ARG A 4 14.45 -5.04 4.03
N ASN A 5 14.70 -4.60 5.26
CA ASN A 5 14.50 -3.18 5.61
C ASN A 5 15.38 -2.27 4.76
N ARG A 6 16.62 -2.69 4.43
CA ARG A 6 17.47 -1.96 3.48
C ARG A 6 16.86 -1.95 2.07
N ILE A 7 16.38 -3.09 1.58
CA ILE A 7 15.73 -3.18 0.26
C ILE A 7 14.48 -2.29 0.20
N VAL A 8 13.66 -2.26 1.25
CA VAL A 8 12.44 -1.43 1.30
C VAL A 8 12.80 0.06 1.27
N VAL A 9 13.75 0.50 2.10
CA VAL A 9 14.22 1.89 2.10
C VAL A 9 14.84 2.25 0.75
N PHE A 10 15.64 1.35 0.17
CA PHE A 10 16.22 1.53 -1.16
C PHE A 10 15.14 1.63 -2.24
N SER A 11 14.13 0.76 -2.23
CA SER A 11 13.02 0.81 -3.19
C SER A 11 12.22 2.11 -3.07
N ALA A 12 11.99 2.60 -1.84
CA ALA A 12 11.34 3.89 -1.62
C ALA A 12 12.19 5.05 -2.15
N ALA A 13 13.52 5.00 -1.94
CA ALA A 13 14.44 6.01 -2.44
C ALA A 13 14.51 6.02 -3.98
N VAL A 14 14.57 4.84 -4.62
CA VAL A 14 14.54 4.70 -6.09
C VAL A 14 13.22 5.24 -6.64
N LEU A 15 12.09 4.91 -6.03
CA LEU A 15 10.78 5.37 -6.48
C LEU A 15 10.66 6.90 -6.34
N ALA A 16 11.11 7.47 -5.22
CA ALA A 16 11.18 8.92 -5.03
C ALA A 16 12.08 9.58 -6.09
N PHE A 17 13.23 8.98 -6.38
CA PHE A 17 14.15 9.47 -7.41
C PHE A 17 13.54 9.44 -8.81
N CYS A 18 12.84 8.36 -9.17
CA CYS A 18 12.10 8.28 -10.44
C CYS A 18 11.06 9.40 -10.53
N VAL A 19 10.26 9.61 -9.48
CA VAL A 19 9.25 10.69 -9.44
C VAL A 19 9.91 12.05 -9.64
N ILE A 20 11.02 12.33 -8.95
CA ILE A 20 11.77 13.59 -9.10
C ILE A 20 12.24 13.77 -10.55
N ILE A 21 12.84 12.75 -11.16
CA ILE A 21 13.29 12.82 -12.56
C ILE A 21 12.10 13.09 -13.49
N THR A 22 11.00 12.34 -13.35
CA THR A 22 9.83 12.52 -14.23
C THR A 22 9.25 13.92 -14.09
N SER A 23 9.17 14.46 -12.87
CA SER A 23 8.74 15.84 -12.63
C SER A 23 9.69 16.88 -13.23
N LEU A 24 11.01 16.66 -13.16
CA LEU A 24 11.99 17.57 -13.77
C LEU A 24 11.90 17.55 -15.30
N VAL A 25 11.78 16.36 -15.91
CA VAL A 25 11.60 16.22 -17.37
C VAL A 25 10.35 16.96 -17.84
N TRP A 26 9.25 16.84 -17.08
CA TRP A 26 8.00 17.54 -17.38
C TRP A 26 8.17 19.07 -17.36
N VAL A 27 8.85 19.62 -16.36
CA VAL A 27 9.09 21.07 -16.27
C VAL A 27 10.04 21.58 -17.35
N VAL A 28 11.08 20.81 -17.71
CA VAL A 28 11.95 21.17 -18.84
C VAL A 28 11.16 21.17 -20.16
N GLY A 29 10.18 20.28 -20.31
CA GLY A 29 9.23 20.30 -21.42
C GLY A 29 8.40 21.58 -21.46
N LEU A 30 7.82 21.99 -20.33
CA LEU A 30 6.99 23.20 -20.21
C LEU A 30 7.78 24.50 -20.44
N GLN A 31 9.05 24.56 -20.03
CA GLN A 31 9.90 25.74 -20.27
C GLN A 31 10.16 25.98 -21.76
N ARG A 32 10.15 24.94 -22.61
CA ARG A 32 10.27 25.10 -24.07
C ARG A 32 9.05 25.81 -24.67
N ASP A 33 7.89 25.67 -24.07
CA ASP A 33 6.63 26.26 -24.55
C ASP A 33 6.39 27.70 -24.03
N LYS A 34 7.33 28.30 -23.27
CA LYS A 34 7.26 29.68 -22.72
C LYS A 34 5.98 30.01 -21.92
N MET A 35 5.19 29.01 -21.53
CA MET A 35 3.94 29.16 -20.78
C MET A 35 4.03 28.71 -19.32
N ALA A 36 5.24 28.61 -18.76
CA ALA A 36 5.39 28.15 -17.38
C ALA A 36 4.80 29.16 -16.39
N SER A 37 3.60 28.89 -15.88
CA SER A 37 2.93 29.72 -14.88
C SER A 37 3.57 29.52 -13.50
N THR A 38 3.54 30.54 -12.63
CA THR A 38 4.00 30.45 -11.22
C THR A 38 3.42 29.24 -10.48
N SER A 39 2.24 28.80 -10.92
CA SER A 39 1.50 27.70 -10.33
C SER A 39 2.10 26.31 -10.63
N GLU A 40 2.88 26.16 -11.70
CA GLU A 40 3.56 24.92 -12.06
C GLU A 40 4.81 24.69 -11.20
N TYR A 41 5.58 25.74 -10.93
CA TYR A 41 6.70 25.68 -10.00
C TYR A 41 6.25 25.29 -8.58
N LEU A 42 5.07 25.76 -8.17
CA LEU A 42 4.47 25.43 -6.87
C LEU A 42 4.08 23.94 -6.81
N THR A 43 3.54 23.38 -7.89
CA THR A 43 3.27 21.94 -7.98
C THR A 43 4.55 21.10 -7.94
N LEU A 44 5.62 21.52 -8.63
CA LEU A 44 6.90 20.81 -8.58
C LEU A 44 7.51 20.84 -7.16
N GLY A 45 7.46 22.00 -6.50
CA GLY A 45 7.89 22.13 -5.10
C GLY A 45 7.14 21.19 -4.17
N ALA A 46 5.81 21.10 -4.32
CA ALA A 46 4.98 20.18 -3.53
C ALA A 46 5.35 18.71 -3.79
N VAL A 47 5.55 18.31 -5.05
CA VAL A 47 5.96 16.93 -5.39
C VAL A 47 7.32 16.57 -4.79
N LEU A 48 8.29 17.48 -4.86
CA LEU A 48 9.61 17.29 -4.24
C LEU A 48 9.51 17.10 -2.74
N VAL A 49 8.78 17.97 -2.04
CA VAL A 49 8.60 17.87 -0.58
C VAL A 49 7.89 16.56 -0.21
N CYS A 50 6.82 16.18 -0.92
CA CYS A 50 6.11 14.92 -0.68
C CYS A 50 7.00 13.70 -0.92
N SER A 51 7.84 13.71 -1.96
CA SER A 51 8.74 12.60 -2.29
C SER A 51 9.81 12.39 -1.20
N LEU A 52 10.43 13.48 -0.70
CA LEU A 52 11.41 13.43 0.39
C LEU A 52 10.76 13.04 1.71
N ALA A 53 9.59 13.60 2.03
CA ALA A 53 8.84 13.26 3.23
C ALA A 53 8.47 11.76 3.26
N SER A 54 8.08 11.19 2.12
CA SER A 54 7.77 9.76 1.99
C SER A 54 8.97 8.88 2.39
N VAL A 55 10.17 9.18 1.88
CA VAL A 55 11.40 8.44 2.24
C VAL A 55 11.72 8.59 3.72
N GLY A 56 11.61 9.82 4.26
CA GLY A 56 11.84 10.09 5.68
C GLY A 56 10.89 9.31 6.60
N ILE A 57 9.60 9.27 6.28
CA ILE A 57 8.59 8.50 7.02
C ILE A 57 8.93 7.01 7.00
N VAL A 58 9.26 6.45 5.83
CA VAL A 58 9.64 5.03 5.70
C VAL A 58 10.89 4.72 6.53
N TYR A 59 11.89 5.59 6.51
CA TYR A 59 13.11 5.44 7.29
C TYR A 59 12.81 5.44 8.80
N VAL A 60 12.10 6.45 9.31
CA VAL A 60 11.77 6.57 10.74
C VAL A 60 10.94 5.37 11.22
N LEU A 61 9.91 4.98 10.47
CA LEU A 61 9.04 3.85 10.84
C LEU A 61 9.77 2.50 10.84
N ARG A 62 10.81 2.34 10.01
CA ARG A 62 11.54 1.07 9.88
C ARG A 62 12.78 0.96 10.77
N VAL A 63 13.41 2.08 11.13
CA VAL A 63 14.68 2.10 11.85
C VAL A 63 14.49 2.24 13.36
N ARG A 64 13.37 2.83 13.83
CA ARG A 64 13.17 3.07 15.26
C ARG A 64 13.02 1.77 16.04
N THR A 65 14.05 1.44 16.81
CA THR A 65 14.04 0.33 17.79
C THR A 65 13.32 0.75 19.06
N THR A 66 12.48 -0.12 19.61
CA THR A 66 11.81 0.14 20.91
C THR A 66 12.82 0.01 22.06
N ARG A 67 12.49 0.57 23.24
CA ARG A 67 13.37 0.51 24.42
C ARG A 67 13.66 -0.93 24.87
N TYR A 68 12.67 -1.82 24.70
CA TYR A 68 12.74 -3.23 25.08
C TYR A 68 13.52 -4.09 24.08
N GLU A 69 13.54 -3.73 22.79
CA GLU A 69 14.42 -4.39 21.81
C GLU A 69 15.90 -4.27 22.16
N LYS A 70 16.29 -3.26 22.96
CA LYS A 70 17.67 -3.06 23.42
C LYS A 70 18.09 -4.03 24.53
N LEU A 71 17.16 -4.78 25.13
CA LEU A 71 17.45 -5.74 26.21
C LEU A 71 17.88 -7.11 25.67
N LEU A 72 17.60 -7.38 24.40
CA LEU A 72 18.02 -8.61 23.73
C LEU A 72 19.48 -8.52 23.28
N ASN A 73 20.20 -9.62 23.40
CA ASN A 73 21.50 -9.78 22.77
C ASN A 73 21.33 -9.86 21.23
N GLN A 74 22.44 -9.88 20.50
CA GLN A 74 22.41 -9.82 19.03
C GLN A 74 21.71 -11.02 18.36
N GLU A 75 21.81 -12.21 18.96
CA GLU A 75 21.20 -13.44 18.42
C GLU A 75 19.67 -13.41 18.60
N PHE A 76 19.19 -13.18 19.82
CA PHE A 76 17.76 -13.07 20.10
C PHE A 76 17.13 -11.89 19.34
N LEU A 77 17.83 -10.76 19.24
CA LEU A 77 17.35 -9.60 18.49
C LEU A 77 17.17 -9.91 17.00
N ARG A 78 18.05 -10.73 16.42
CA ARG A 78 17.96 -11.12 15.00
C ARG A 78 16.70 -11.95 14.75
N GLU A 79 16.44 -12.96 15.58
CA GLU A 79 15.25 -13.80 15.42
C GLU A 79 13.96 -13.02 15.70
N TYR A 80 13.95 -12.19 16.74
CA TYR A 80 12.85 -11.27 17.00
C TYR A 80 12.56 -10.37 15.79
N GLN A 81 13.60 -9.81 15.14
CA GLN A 81 13.42 -9.00 13.94
C GLN A 81 12.79 -9.79 12.80
N LEU A 82 13.11 -11.08 12.64
CA LEU A 82 12.50 -11.93 11.63
C LEU A 82 11.03 -12.23 11.93
N VAL A 83 10.67 -12.48 13.20
CA VAL A 83 9.27 -12.63 13.64
C VAL A 83 8.50 -11.32 13.41
N LYS A 84 9.05 -10.18 13.85
CA LYS A 84 8.49 -8.84 13.63
C LYS A 84 8.25 -8.53 12.16
N GLU A 85 9.17 -8.93 11.31
CA GLU A 85 9.05 -8.74 9.87
C GLU A 85 7.93 -9.61 9.27
N SER A 86 7.80 -10.86 9.73
CA SER A 86 6.74 -11.79 9.32
C SER A 86 5.35 -11.28 9.77
N LEU A 87 5.22 -10.93 11.05
CA LEU A 87 4.01 -10.35 11.63
C LEU A 87 3.64 -9.01 10.98
N GLY A 88 4.62 -8.20 10.59
CA GLY A 88 4.41 -6.94 9.88
C GLY A 88 3.61 -7.11 8.59
N GLY A 89 3.82 -8.22 7.86
CA GLY A 89 3.08 -8.59 6.65
C GLY A 89 1.72 -9.26 6.88
N SER A 90 1.40 -9.62 8.13
CA SER A 90 0.16 -10.34 8.44
C SER A 90 -1.09 -9.47 8.35
N THR A 91 -2.25 -10.12 8.28
CA THR A 91 -3.58 -9.48 8.30
C THR A 91 -4.05 -9.06 9.69
N LEU A 92 -3.24 -9.29 10.72
CA LEU A 92 -3.53 -8.85 12.09
C LEU A 92 -3.66 -7.32 12.15
N SER A 93 -4.45 -6.83 13.11
CA SER A 93 -4.53 -5.40 13.40
C SER A 93 -3.21 -4.86 13.92
N SER A 94 -2.94 -3.56 13.78
CA SER A 94 -1.73 -2.95 14.35
C SER A 94 -1.64 -3.15 15.86
N TYR A 95 -2.77 -3.19 16.56
CA TYR A 95 -2.84 -3.50 17.98
C TYR A 95 -2.45 -4.95 18.25
N GLN A 96 -3.06 -5.94 17.57
CA GLN A 96 -2.72 -7.36 17.73
C GLN A 96 -1.27 -7.65 17.36
N LYS A 97 -0.76 -7.02 16.29
CA LYS A 97 0.66 -7.11 15.93
C LYS A 97 1.54 -6.61 17.07
N LYS A 98 1.17 -5.51 17.71
CA LYS A 98 1.91 -4.93 18.82
C LYS A 98 1.86 -5.84 20.05
N GLU A 99 0.67 -6.32 20.41
CA GLU A 99 0.43 -7.26 21.52
C GLU A 99 1.24 -8.55 21.35
N VAL A 100 1.09 -9.22 20.20
CA VAL A 100 1.88 -10.42 19.87
C VAL A 100 3.38 -10.13 19.89
N LEU A 101 3.81 -8.95 19.42
CA LEU A 101 5.23 -8.59 19.46
C LEU A 101 5.74 -8.35 20.87
N GLU A 102 4.91 -7.80 21.76
CA GLU A 102 5.23 -7.66 23.18
C GLU A 102 5.34 -9.04 23.84
N ASP A 103 4.40 -9.95 23.58
CA ASP A 103 4.44 -11.33 24.10
C ASP A 103 5.67 -12.11 23.61
N VAL A 104 5.98 -12.03 22.31
CA VAL A 104 7.17 -12.66 21.73
C VAL A 104 8.44 -12.04 22.32
N LEU A 105 8.47 -10.73 22.55
CA LEU A 105 9.61 -10.06 23.15
C LEU A 105 9.83 -10.52 24.59
N ASP A 106 8.78 -10.61 25.38
CA ASP A 106 8.82 -11.08 26.77
C ASP A 106 9.26 -12.55 26.86
N LEU A 107 8.79 -13.39 25.94
CA LEU A 107 9.23 -14.79 25.80
C LEU A 107 10.74 -14.88 25.55
N LEU A 108 11.26 -14.09 24.60
CA LEU A 108 12.68 -14.09 24.24
C LEU A 108 13.56 -13.51 25.36
N VAL A 109 13.11 -12.44 26.03
CA VAL A 109 13.82 -11.87 27.18
C VAL A 109 13.90 -12.88 28.32
N SER A 110 12.81 -13.60 28.60
CA SER A 110 12.78 -14.62 29.66
C SER A 110 13.71 -15.78 29.34
N ALA A 111 13.69 -16.29 28.10
CA ALA A 111 14.58 -17.33 27.65
C ALA A 111 16.07 -16.94 27.73
N GLN A 112 16.39 -15.70 27.38
CA GLN A 112 17.74 -15.16 27.50
C GLN A 112 18.19 -15.09 28.97
N ARG A 113 17.31 -14.68 29.89
CA ARG A 113 17.60 -14.64 31.33
C ARG A 113 17.85 -16.04 31.90
N ASP A 114 17.14 -17.04 31.40
CA ASP A 114 17.32 -18.45 31.76
C ASP A 114 18.58 -19.08 31.13
N GLY A 115 19.34 -18.34 30.31
CA GLY A 115 20.51 -18.87 29.60
C GLY A 115 20.17 -19.89 28.51
N LYS A 116 18.92 -19.92 28.04
CA LYS A 116 18.49 -20.84 26.97
C LYS A 116 19.03 -20.36 25.62
N ALA A 117 19.39 -21.31 24.75
CA ALA A 117 19.74 -20.99 23.38
C ALA A 117 18.49 -20.50 22.61
N VAL A 118 18.67 -19.50 21.74
CA VAL A 118 17.62 -18.95 20.87
C VAL A 118 16.87 -20.04 20.10
N GLY A 119 17.61 -20.98 19.52
CA GLY A 119 17.05 -22.06 18.71
C GLY A 119 16.18 -23.04 19.50
N ALA A 120 16.28 -23.07 20.83
CA ALA A 120 15.40 -23.87 21.68
C ALA A 120 14.02 -23.23 21.87
N VAL A 121 13.89 -21.92 21.62
CA VAL A 121 12.63 -21.17 21.78
C VAL A 121 12.03 -20.86 20.41
N VAL A 122 12.85 -20.47 19.45
CA VAL A 122 12.43 -20.16 18.08
C VAL A 122 13.32 -20.94 17.11
N VAL A 123 12.85 -22.13 16.73
CA VAL A 123 13.56 -23.01 15.78
C VAL A 123 13.53 -22.41 14.38
N ASP A 124 12.33 -22.07 13.88
CA ASP A 124 12.12 -21.31 12.65
C ASP A 124 11.24 -20.08 12.95
N PRO A 125 11.78 -18.86 12.93
CA PRO A 125 11.03 -17.63 13.18
C PRO A 125 9.86 -17.41 12.24
N VAL A 126 9.96 -17.91 11.01
CA VAL A 126 8.90 -17.73 10.01
C VAL A 126 7.75 -18.66 10.30
N ALA A 127 8.03 -19.96 10.53
CA ALA A 127 7.03 -20.93 10.93
C ALA A 127 6.37 -20.52 12.26
N PHE A 128 7.18 -20.16 13.25
CA PHE A 128 6.70 -19.67 14.55
C PHE A 128 5.75 -18.47 14.42
N ALA A 129 6.11 -17.48 13.59
CA ALA A 129 5.24 -16.36 13.32
C ALA A 129 3.95 -16.77 12.60
N GLN A 130 4.00 -17.72 11.67
CA GLN A 130 2.83 -18.24 10.97
C GLN A 130 1.89 -18.98 11.92
N ASP A 131 2.43 -19.78 12.84
CA ASP A 131 1.64 -20.50 13.85
C ASP A 131 0.92 -19.53 14.78
N ILE A 132 1.61 -18.46 15.22
CA ILE A 132 0.96 -17.39 15.98
C ILE A 132 -0.11 -16.69 15.14
N ILE A 133 0.13 -16.39 13.87
CA ILE A 133 -0.90 -15.77 13.03
C ILE A 133 -2.12 -16.69 12.86
N ALA A 134 -1.88 -17.99 12.69
CA ALA A 134 -2.91 -19.00 12.50
C ALA A 134 -3.77 -19.18 13.76
N SER A 135 -3.16 -19.16 14.95
CA SER A 135 -3.89 -19.24 16.22
C SER A 135 -4.80 -18.03 16.46
N TYR A 136 -4.47 -16.87 15.90
CA TYR A 136 -5.28 -15.64 16.02
C TYR A 136 -6.36 -15.45 14.94
N LEU A 137 -6.35 -16.20 13.82
CA LEU A 137 -7.22 -15.92 12.68
C LEU A 137 -7.96 -17.16 12.13
N LYS A 138 -9.30 -17.14 12.22
CA LYS A 138 -10.15 -18.04 11.41
C LYS A 138 -10.08 -17.65 9.92
N PRO A 139 -9.94 -18.61 8.98
CA PRO A 139 -9.69 -18.33 7.56
C PRO A 139 -10.82 -17.54 6.88
N THR A 140 -12.08 -17.81 7.21
CA THR A 140 -13.25 -17.09 6.68
C THR A 140 -13.25 -15.61 7.10
N ARG A 141 -12.83 -15.32 8.33
CA ARG A 141 -12.78 -13.95 8.86
C ARG A 141 -11.63 -13.14 8.25
N ALA A 142 -10.49 -13.79 8.00
CA ALA A 142 -9.37 -13.18 7.31
C ALA A 142 -9.75 -12.74 5.88
N ALA A 143 -10.59 -13.51 5.18
CA ALA A 143 -11.10 -13.14 3.86
C ALA A 143 -11.96 -11.87 3.91
N VAL A 144 -12.89 -11.76 4.87
CA VAL A 144 -13.73 -10.55 5.04
C VAL A 144 -12.88 -9.32 5.33
N LEU A 145 -11.88 -9.43 6.22
CA LEU A 145 -10.97 -8.32 6.53
C LEU A 145 -10.17 -7.87 5.29
N ARG A 146 -9.72 -8.81 4.45
CA ARG A 146 -9.05 -8.51 3.18
C ARG A 146 -9.99 -7.84 2.18
N PHE A 147 -11.24 -8.26 2.13
CA PHE A 147 -12.24 -7.62 1.29
C PHE A 147 -12.50 -6.17 1.72
N CYS A 148 -12.64 -5.90 3.02
CA CYS A 148 -12.74 -4.53 3.53
C CYS A 148 -11.49 -3.68 3.20
N ASP A 149 -10.29 -4.27 3.24
CA ASP A 149 -9.05 -3.60 2.80
C ASP A 149 -9.13 -3.19 1.32
N SER A 150 -9.64 -4.07 0.46
CA SER A 150 -9.81 -3.79 -0.97
C SER A 150 -10.83 -2.69 -1.25
N ILE A 151 -11.98 -2.71 -0.56
CA ILE A 151 -12.97 -1.61 -0.68
C ILE A 151 -12.34 -0.29 -0.22
N LEU A 152 -11.64 -0.29 0.92
CA LEU A 152 -10.99 0.91 1.44
C LEU A 152 -9.94 1.45 0.45
N ALA A 153 -9.12 0.56 -0.12
CA ALA A 153 -8.14 0.94 -1.14
C ALA A 153 -8.81 1.51 -2.39
N PHE A 154 -9.91 0.91 -2.85
CA PHE A 154 -10.69 1.40 -3.99
C PHE A 154 -11.25 2.81 -3.73
N VAL A 155 -11.87 3.04 -2.58
CA VAL A 155 -12.38 4.35 -2.17
C VAL A 155 -11.26 5.40 -2.13
N LEU A 156 -10.12 5.05 -1.51
CA LEU A 156 -8.98 5.96 -1.40
C LEU A 156 -8.34 6.27 -2.75
N PHE A 157 -8.16 5.28 -3.62
CA PHE A 157 -7.63 5.51 -4.97
C PHE A 157 -8.57 6.34 -5.82
N THR A 158 -9.88 6.08 -5.73
CA THR A 158 -10.88 6.88 -6.46
C THR A 158 -10.84 8.34 -6.02
N LEU A 159 -10.85 8.61 -4.71
CA LEU A 159 -10.75 9.97 -4.18
C LEU A 159 -9.43 10.65 -4.54
N GLY A 160 -8.32 9.92 -4.41
CA GLY A 160 -6.99 10.42 -4.76
C GLY A 160 -6.88 10.77 -6.24
N LEU A 161 -7.35 9.89 -7.12
CA LEU A 161 -7.30 10.12 -8.57
C LEU A 161 -8.24 11.26 -8.99
N GLN A 162 -9.46 11.35 -8.42
CA GLN A 162 -10.34 12.50 -8.67
C GLN A 162 -9.68 13.82 -8.27
N LEU A 163 -8.98 13.85 -7.14
CA LEU A 163 -8.26 15.04 -6.68
C LEU A 163 -7.12 15.40 -7.63
N VAL A 164 -6.34 14.42 -8.10
CA VAL A 164 -5.28 14.63 -9.10
C VAL A 164 -5.85 15.20 -10.39
N LEU A 165 -6.91 14.58 -10.94
CA LEU A 165 -7.56 15.04 -12.17
C LEU A 165 -8.16 16.45 -12.01
N TRP A 166 -8.61 16.82 -10.82
CA TRP A 166 -9.08 18.17 -10.53
C TRP A 166 -7.96 19.21 -10.45
N VAL A 167 -6.83 18.84 -9.86
CA VAL A 167 -5.64 19.70 -9.86
C VAL A 167 -5.10 19.90 -11.28
N GLU A 168 -5.19 18.89 -12.13
CA GLU A 168 -4.81 18.94 -13.55
C GLU A 168 -5.78 19.81 -14.36
N ASN A 169 -7.09 19.66 -14.15
CA ASN A 169 -8.13 20.38 -14.90
C ASN A 169 -8.68 21.60 -14.16
N ARG A 170 -7.82 22.59 -13.85
CA ARG A 170 -8.20 23.75 -13.00
C ARG A 170 -9.35 24.62 -13.51
N GLY A 171 -9.75 24.49 -14.77
CA GLY A 171 -10.92 25.18 -15.34
C GLY A 171 -12.25 24.47 -15.12
N ASN A 172 -12.23 23.19 -14.74
CA ASN A 172 -13.43 22.38 -14.53
C ASN A 172 -13.75 22.26 -13.05
N GLY A 173 -15.03 22.40 -12.70
CA GLY A 173 -15.49 22.12 -11.34
C GLY A 173 -15.18 20.67 -10.93
N PHE A 174 -14.86 20.45 -9.66
CA PHE A 174 -14.49 19.12 -9.10
C PHE A 174 -15.44 17.98 -9.50
N PHE A 175 -16.75 18.26 -9.54
CA PHE A 175 -17.81 17.29 -9.86
C PHE A 175 -18.07 17.09 -11.36
N ASN A 176 -17.45 17.91 -12.22
CA ASN A 176 -17.62 17.83 -13.66
C ASN A 176 -16.54 17.02 -14.37
N ILE A 177 -15.47 16.67 -13.65
CA ILE A 177 -14.37 15.87 -14.17
C ILE A 177 -14.82 14.42 -14.30
N GLY A 178 -14.81 13.93 -15.54
CA GLY A 178 -15.00 12.52 -15.85
C GLY A 178 -13.69 11.76 -15.72
N MET A 179 -13.81 10.47 -15.42
CA MET A 179 -12.72 9.52 -15.45
C MET A 179 -13.00 8.49 -16.55
N ASP A 180 -11.98 8.10 -17.29
CA ASP A 180 -12.12 7.06 -18.30
C ASP A 180 -12.51 5.74 -17.63
N THR A 181 -13.45 5.02 -18.23
CA THR A 181 -13.98 3.74 -17.71
C THR A 181 -12.87 2.72 -17.54
N SER A 182 -11.88 2.73 -18.44
CA SER A 182 -10.66 1.93 -18.36
C SER A 182 -9.81 2.25 -17.13
N MET A 183 -9.74 3.51 -16.68
CA MET A 183 -9.06 3.86 -15.43
C MET A 183 -9.82 3.34 -14.21
N VAL A 184 -11.15 3.46 -14.20
CA VAL A 184 -11.99 2.93 -13.10
C VAL A 184 -11.80 1.44 -12.93
N LEU A 185 -11.78 0.70 -14.05
CA LEU A 185 -11.54 -0.73 -14.04
C LEU A 185 -10.13 -1.06 -13.57
N LEU A 186 -9.12 -0.32 -14.02
CA LEU A 186 -7.76 -0.48 -13.51
C LEU A 186 -7.71 -0.28 -11.99
N LEU A 187 -8.36 0.75 -11.44
CA LEU A 187 -8.45 0.95 -10.00
C LEU A 187 -9.13 -0.23 -9.29
N GLY A 188 -10.20 -0.77 -9.88
CA GLY A 188 -10.88 -1.97 -9.39
C GLY A 188 -9.94 -3.18 -9.36
N LEU A 189 -9.26 -3.47 -10.47
CA LEU A 189 -8.30 -4.57 -10.57
C LEU A 189 -7.14 -4.40 -9.59
N VAL A 190 -6.59 -3.19 -9.45
CA VAL A 190 -5.51 -2.94 -8.51
C VAL A 190 -5.98 -3.18 -7.07
N SER A 191 -7.16 -2.67 -6.71
CA SER A 191 -7.67 -2.78 -5.34
C SER A 191 -8.12 -4.17 -4.94
N PHE A 192 -8.78 -4.91 -5.84
CA PHE A 192 -9.38 -6.21 -5.53
C PHE A 192 -8.53 -7.41 -5.96
N LEU A 193 -7.62 -7.25 -6.92
CA LEU A 193 -6.75 -8.32 -7.40
C LEU A 193 -5.30 -8.08 -6.98
N VAL A 194 -4.70 -6.99 -7.43
CA VAL A 194 -3.25 -6.75 -7.29
C VAL A 194 -2.86 -6.57 -5.82
N LEU A 195 -3.56 -5.74 -5.07
CA LEU A 195 -3.24 -5.49 -3.66
C LEU A 195 -3.40 -6.73 -2.77
N PRO A 196 -4.50 -7.51 -2.85
CA PRO A 196 -4.62 -8.75 -2.08
C PRO A 196 -3.56 -9.78 -2.45
N LEU A 197 -3.28 -9.95 -3.75
CA LEU A 197 -2.24 -10.88 -4.23
C LEU A 197 -0.86 -10.46 -3.75
N THR A 198 -0.49 -9.19 -3.91
CA THR A 198 0.81 -8.70 -3.46
C THR A 198 0.99 -8.82 -1.95
N LYS A 199 -0.05 -8.53 -1.14
CA LYS A 199 -0.01 -8.77 0.31
C LYS A 199 0.16 -10.26 0.64
N GLY A 200 -0.60 -11.13 -0.04
CA GLY A 200 -0.56 -12.58 0.17
C GLY A 200 0.76 -13.21 -0.24
N LEU A 201 1.44 -12.64 -1.23
CA LEU A 201 2.72 -13.13 -1.75
C LEU A 201 3.93 -12.46 -1.09
N ALA A 202 3.79 -11.26 -0.52
CA ALA A 202 4.85 -10.56 0.22
C ALA A 202 5.31 -11.30 1.49
N THR A 203 4.54 -12.28 1.95
CA THR A 203 4.95 -13.24 3.00
C THR A 203 6.02 -14.21 2.52
N LYS A 204 6.08 -14.53 1.22
CA LYS A 204 7.05 -15.48 0.62
C LYS A 204 8.44 -14.88 0.34
N ARG A 205 8.73 -13.65 0.82
CA ARG A 205 10.04 -12.98 0.77
C ARG A 205 10.68 -12.81 -0.62
N ASN A 206 9.97 -13.02 -1.72
CA ASN A 206 10.53 -12.82 -3.06
C ASN A 206 10.51 -11.31 -3.45
N PRO A 207 11.66 -10.66 -3.72
CA PRO A 207 11.73 -9.22 -4.00
C PRO A 207 11.08 -8.82 -5.33
N TRP A 208 10.97 -9.72 -6.30
CA TRP A 208 10.32 -9.46 -7.60
C TRP A 208 8.84 -9.08 -7.46
N LEU A 209 8.22 -9.43 -6.33
CA LEU A 209 6.83 -9.08 -6.04
C LEU A 209 6.57 -7.59 -5.86
N TYR A 210 7.58 -6.79 -5.53
CA TYR A 210 7.41 -5.34 -5.48
C TYR A 210 7.23 -4.73 -6.88
N LEU A 211 7.68 -5.41 -7.93
CA LEU A 211 7.47 -5.01 -9.32
C LEU A 211 6.12 -5.47 -9.88
N PHE A 212 5.40 -6.34 -9.18
CA PHE A 212 4.15 -6.92 -9.68
C PHE A 212 3.08 -5.87 -10.03
N PRO A 213 2.80 -4.83 -9.21
CA PRO A 213 1.83 -3.79 -9.59
C PRO A 213 2.24 -3.04 -10.86
N VAL A 214 3.53 -2.78 -11.03
CA VAL A 214 4.06 -2.07 -12.21
C VAL A 214 3.92 -2.95 -13.45
N ALA A 215 4.36 -4.21 -13.36
CA ALA A 215 4.23 -5.17 -14.45
C ALA A 215 2.75 -5.38 -14.83
N PHE A 216 1.86 -5.49 -13.84
CA PHE A 216 0.42 -5.59 -14.06
C PHE A 216 -0.13 -4.36 -14.80
N GLY A 217 0.26 -3.15 -14.40
CA GLY A 217 -0.11 -1.92 -15.08
C GLY A 217 0.36 -1.88 -16.53
N VAL A 218 1.61 -2.26 -16.81
CA VAL A 218 2.15 -2.33 -18.17
C VAL A 218 1.37 -3.32 -19.04
N VAL A 219 1.13 -4.53 -18.52
CA VAL A 219 0.34 -5.55 -19.23
C VAL A 219 -1.07 -5.06 -19.49
N TYR A 220 -1.71 -4.40 -18.52
CA TYR A 220 -3.04 -3.83 -18.70
C TYR A 220 -3.09 -2.80 -19.83
N VAL A 221 -2.13 -1.86 -19.87
CA VAL A 221 -2.06 -0.84 -20.93
C VAL A 221 -1.83 -1.48 -22.30
N LEU A 222 -0.94 -2.47 -22.41
CA LEU A 222 -0.71 -3.19 -23.67
C LEU A 222 -1.96 -3.93 -24.14
N LEU A 223 -2.71 -4.57 -23.24
CA LEU A 223 -3.96 -5.24 -23.57
C LEU A 223 -5.05 -4.24 -23.99
N ALA A 224 -5.13 -3.09 -23.32
CA ALA A 224 -6.06 -2.03 -23.69
C ALA A 224 -5.76 -1.50 -25.10
N GLU A 225 -4.48 -1.24 -25.40
CA GLU A 225 -4.07 -0.75 -26.72
C GLU A 225 -4.23 -1.81 -27.82
N LEU A 226 -3.93 -3.08 -27.53
CA LEU A 226 -4.20 -4.19 -28.45
C LEU A 226 -5.69 -4.34 -28.73
N SER A 227 -6.54 -4.14 -27.72
CA SER A 227 -8.00 -4.15 -27.85
C SER A 227 -8.47 -2.96 -28.70
N ARG A 228 -7.88 -1.77 -28.51
CA ARG A 228 -8.13 -0.59 -29.33
C ARG A 228 -7.71 -0.79 -30.79
N LYS A 229 -6.65 -1.55 -31.05
CA LYS A 229 -6.23 -1.85 -32.43
C LYS A 229 -7.13 -2.87 -33.13
N ASN A 230 -7.52 -3.94 -32.44
CA ASN A 230 -8.17 -5.09 -33.09
C ASN A 230 -9.70 -5.13 -32.92
N LEU A 231 -10.22 -4.62 -31.80
CA LEU A 231 -11.61 -4.83 -31.38
C LEU A 231 -12.44 -3.53 -31.32
N TYR A 232 -11.88 -2.40 -31.74
CA TYR A 232 -12.51 -1.08 -31.62
C TYR A 232 -13.72 -0.83 -32.54
N HIS A 233 -13.93 -1.74 -33.49
CA HIS A 233 -15.17 -1.79 -34.27
C HIS A 233 -16.37 -2.20 -33.41
N LEU A 234 -16.15 -2.84 -32.25
CA LEU A 234 -17.20 -3.21 -31.30
C LEU A 234 -17.55 -2.02 -30.40
N VAL A 235 -18.82 -1.59 -30.42
CA VAL A 235 -19.31 -0.44 -29.64
C VAL A 235 -19.00 -0.58 -28.16
N TRP A 236 -19.20 -1.77 -27.59
CA TRP A 236 -18.95 -2.00 -26.16
C TRP A 236 -17.46 -1.88 -25.79
N VAL A 237 -16.53 -2.25 -26.69
CA VAL A 237 -15.09 -2.07 -26.46
C VAL A 237 -14.74 -0.58 -26.46
N ARG A 238 -15.32 0.20 -27.37
CA ARG A 238 -15.15 1.66 -27.41
C ARG A 238 -15.68 2.32 -26.15
N THR A 239 -16.90 2.00 -25.73
CA THR A 239 -17.47 2.53 -24.49
C THR A 239 -16.65 2.12 -23.27
N TRP A 240 -16.07 0.92 -23.28
CA TRP A 240 -15.26 0.44 -22.17
C TRP A 240 -13.88 1.09 -22.09
N LEU A 241 -13.22 1.32 -23.22
CA LEU A 241 -11.89 1.94 -23.27
C LEU A 241 -11.94 3.46 -23.10
N ASP A 242 -12.87 4.12 -23.82
CA ASP A 242 -12.90 5.57 -23.99
C ASP A 242 -14.16 6.22 -23.40
N GLY A 243 -15.08 5.43 -22.84
CA GLY A 243 -16.25 5.97 -22.16
C GLY A 243 -15.83 6.74 -20.92
N THR A 244 -16.43 7.90 -20.70
CA THR A 244 -16.15 8.73 -19.52
C THR A 244 -17.28 8.57 -18.50
N ILE A 245 -16.91 8.37 -17.24
CA ILE A 245 -17.86 8.24 -16.13
C ILE A 245 -17.49 9.25 -15.04
N LYS A 246 -18.48 9.97 -14.55
CA LYS A 246 -18.34 10.82 -13.36
C LYS A 246 -18.57 9.96 -12.11
N ILE A 247 -17.50 9.45 -11.51
CA ILE A 247 -17.62 8.60 -10.31
C ILE A 247 -18.15 9.39 -9.11
N ILE A 248 -17.74 10.66 -9.00
CA ILE A 248 -18.19 11.58 -7.95
C ILE A 248 -18.95 12.74 -8.61
N PRO A 249 -20.20 12.52 -9.06
CA PRO A 249 -20.95 13.52 -9.82
C PRO A 249 -21.53 14.65 -8.96
N SER A 250 -21.50 14.51 -7.63
CA SER A 250 -22.07 15.51 -6.72
C SER A 250 -21.44 15.47 -5.34
N ALA A 251 -21.62 16.56 -4.58
CA ALA A 251 -21.18 16.65 -3.19
C ALA A 251 -21.78 15.55 -2.28
N ARG A 252 -23.01 15.10 -2.56
CA ARG A 252 -23.65 14.01 -1.79
C ARG A 252 -22.88 12.70 -1.96
N VAL A 253 -22.47 12.37 -3.19
CA VAL A 253 -21.67 11.17 -3.46
C VAL A 253 -20.28 11.31 -2.82
N LEU A 254 -19.66 12.49 -2.87
CA LEU A 254 -18.39 12.73 -2.18
C LEU A 254 -18.50 12.47 -0.67
N VAL A 255 -19.56 12.95 -0.01
CA VAL A 255 -19.82 12.70 1.41
C VAL A 255 -19.97 11.20 1.68
N VAL A 256 -20.63 10.44 0.81
CA VAL A 256 -20.73 8.98 0.93
C VAL A 256 -19.35 8.32 0.85
N PHE A 257 -18.51 8.69 -0.11
CA PHE A 257 -17.14 8.16 -0.21
C PHE A 257 -16.29 8.51 1.03
N LEU A 258 -16.38 9.76 1.51
CA LEU A 258 -15.66 10.21 2.70
C LEU A 258 -16.16 9.49 3.96
N ALA A 259 -17.47 9.27 4.10
CA ALA A 259 -18.06 8.53 5.22
C ALA A 259 -17.79 7.01 5.16
N ALA A 260 -17.59 6.45 3.96
CA ALA A 260 -17.23 5.05 3.79
C ALA A 260 -15.88 4.72 4.44
N ILE A 261 -14.92 5.65 4.48
CA ILE A 261 -13.61 5.45 5.12
C ILE A 261 -13.74 5.14 6.62
N PRO A 262 -14.28 6.04 7.48
CA PRO A 262 -14.47 5.74 8.89
C PRO A 262 -15.46 4.59 9.10
N GLY A 263 -16.50 4.46 8.27
CA GLY A 263 -17.44 3.33 8.32
C GLY A 263 -16.76 1.98 8.16
N LEU A 264 -15.91 1.82 7.13
CA LEU A 264 -15.14 0.59 6.90
C LEU A 264 -14.10 0.35 8.00
N ILE A 265 -13.48 1.40 8.53
CA ILE A 265 -12.57 1.28 9.67
C ILE A 265 -13.32 0.77 10.90
N LEU A 266 -14.50 1.31 11.20
CA LEU A 266 -15.34 0.87 12.31
C LEU A 266 -15.81 -0.58 12.12
N ILE A 267 -16.29 -0.95 10.93
CA ILE A 267 -16.67 -2.33 10.60
C ILE A 267 -15.49 -3.27 10.83
N LYS A 268 -14.29 -2.91 10.35
CA LYS A 268 -13.08 -3.71 10.60
C LYS A 268 -12.75 -3.80 12.09
N GLN A 269 -12.93 -2.73 12.85
CA GLN A 269 -12.71 -2.76 14.31
C GLN A 269 -13.74 -3.66 15.01
N LEU A 270 -15.01 -3.59 14.64
CA LEU A 270 -16.07 -4.45 15.20
C LEU A 270 -15.84 -5.92 14.88
N LEU A 271 -15.54 -6.22 13.60
CA LEU A 271 -15.15 -7.56 13.17
C LEU A 271 -13.93 -8.07 13.95
N ARG A 272 -13.00 -7.18 14.31
CA ARG A 272 -11.83 -7.54 15.14
C ARG A 272 -12.15 -7.71 16.62
N ARG A 273 -13.06 -6.91 17.19
CA ARG A 273 -13.47 -7.05 18.60
C ARG A 273 -14.21 -8.36 18.83
N HIS A 274 -15.07 -8.75 17.87
CA HIS A 274 -15.76 -10.04 17.89
C HIS A 274 -14.82 -11.25 17.62
N LEU A 275 -13.50 -11.02 17.49
CA LEU A 275 -12.47 -12.08 17.53
C LEU A 275 -11.98 -12.36 18.95
N ARG A 276 -12.21 -11.47 19.92
CA ARG A 276 -11.73 -11.59 21.31
C ARG A 276 -12.72 -12.28 22.25
N ALA A 277 -14.00 -12.27 21.87
CA ALA A 277 -15.08 -12.96 22.56
C ALA A 277 -15.32 -14.31 21.86
#